data_AF-A0A8H4XRG6-F1
#
_entry.id   AF-A0A8H4XRG6-F1
#
_cell.length_a   1.000
_cell.length_b   1.000
_cell.length_c   1.000
_cell.angle_alpha   90.00
_cell.angle_beta   90.00
_cell.angle_gamma   90.00
#
_symmetry.space_group_name_H-M   'P 1'
#
loop_
_entity.id
_entity.type
_entity.pdbx_description
1 polymer ?
#
loop_
_entity_poly.entity_id
_entity_poly.type
_entity_poly.pdbx_seq_one_letter_code
_entity_poly.pdbx_strand_id
1 'polypeptide(L)'
;MADTVGKAAIAWEAGQPLSVEDVEVAPPKAHEVRIQIFHTGVCHTDAYTLSGKDPEGAFPVILGHEGAGIVESVGEGVTNVKPGDTVVAL
;
A
#
# COMPACT_ATOMS: atom_id res chain seq x y z
N MET A 1 7.97 5.10 16.59
CA MET A 1 8.67 4.84 15.31
C MET A 1 8.47 6.04 14.43
N ALA A 2 9.46 6.40 13.61
CA ALA A 2 9.35 7.57 12.73
C ALA A 2 8.64 7.22 11.43
N ASP A 3 8.20 8.25 10.71
CA ASP A 3 7.78 8.14 9.33
C ASP A 3 8.93 7.59 8.49
N THR A 4 8.60 6.76 7.50
CA THR A 4 9.58 6.22 6.56
C THR A 4 9.26 6.77 5.17
N VAL A 5 10.29 7.22 4.45
CA VAL A 5 10.15 7.63 3.05
C VAL A 5 10.26 6.40 2.14
N GLY A 6 9.29 6.22 1.25
CA GLY A 6 9.26 5.15 0.26
C GLY A 6 8.86 5.66 -1.12
N LYS A 7 9.15 4.89 -2.17
CA LYS A 7 8.63 5.17 -3.52
C LYS A 7 7.27 4.53 -3.70
N ALA A 8 6.33 5.27 -4.27
CA ALA A 8 4.99 4.78 -4.60
C ALA A 8 4.59 5.18 -6.02
N ALA A 9 3.76 4.36 -6.66
CA ALA A 9 3.08 4.70 -7.90
C ALA A 9 1.71 5.30 -7.58
N ILE A 10 1.57 6.60 -7.77
CA ILE A 10 0.39 7.38 -7.40
C ILE A 10 -0.49 7.59 -8.63
N ALA A 11 -1.78 7.28 -8.48
CA ALA A 11 -2.82 7.74 -9.40
C ALA A 11 -3.35 9.08 -8.90
N TRP A 12 -2.98 10.17 -9.57
CA TRP A 12 -3.47 11.51 -9.23
C TRP A 12 -4.91 11.75 -9.67
N GLU A 13 -5.28 11.24 -10.85
CA GLU A 13 -6.59 11.37 -11.45
C GLU A 13 -6.95 10.11 -12.24
N ALA A 14 -8.25 9.88 -12.45
CA ALA A 14 -8.75 8.79 -13.27
C ALA A 14 -8.25 8.89 -14.73
N GLY A 15 -7.88 7.73 -15.29
CA GLY A 15 -7.47 7.57 -16.68
C GLY A 15 -6.08 8.11 -17.02
N GLN A 16 -5.34 8.65 -16.04
CA GLN A 16 -3.99 9.15 -16.23
C GLN A 16 -2.93 8.08 -15.92
N PRO A 17 -1.73 8.16 -16.54
CA PRO A 17 -0.60 7.33 -16.14
C PRO A 17 -0.23 7.52 -14.66
N LEU A 18 0.23 6.45 -14.02
CA LEU A 18 0.74 6.53 -12.65
C LEU A 18 2.04 7.34 -12.60
N SER A 19 2.20 8.14 -11.55
CA SER A 19 3.43 8.89 -11.25
C SER A 19 4.23 8.17 -10.17
N VAL A 20 5.54 7.97 -10.35
CA VAL A 20 6.40 7.36 -9.33
C VAL A 20 7.06 8.45 -8.52
N GLU A 21 6.66 8.56 -7.25
CA GLU A 21 7.05 9.66 -6.37
C GLU A 21 7.50 9.14 -5.00
N ASP A 22 8.24 9.98 -4.27
CA ASP A 22 8.60 9.72 -2.88
C ASP A 22 7.43 10.15 -1.98
N VAL A 23 7.04 9.27 -1.06
CA VAL A 23 5.95 9.49 -0.10
C VAL A 23 6.38 9.18 1.32
N GLU A 24 5.77 9.86 2.29
CA GLU A 24 5.94 9.56 3.71
C GLU A 24 4.89 8.53 4.15
N VAL A 25 5.36 7.45 4.77
CA VAL A 25 4.52 6.42 5.35
C VAL A 25 4.61 6.50 6.87
N ALA A 26 3.51 6.92 7.49
CA ALA A 26 3.39 7.03 8.93
C ALA A 26 3.69 5.69 9.65
N PRO A 27 4.13 5.72 10.93
CA PRO A 27 4.22 4.51 11.73
C PRO A 27 2.83 3.87 11.91
N PRO A 28 2.76 2.53 12.06
CA PRO A 28 1.48 1.85 12.27
C PRO A 28 0.85 2.27 13.61
N LYS A 29 -0.46 2.54 13.59
CA LYS A 29 -1.28 2.78 14.80
C LYS A 29 -1.64 1.46 15.48
N ALA A 30 -2.41 1.53 16.57
CA ALA A 30 -2.93 0.36 17.24
C ALA A 30 -3.65 -0.58 16.24
N HIS A 31 -3.33 -1.86 16.31
CA HIS A 31 -3.83 -2.92 15.43
C HIS A 31 -3.44 -2.83 13.95
N GLU A 32 -2.51 -1.95 13.58
CA GLU A 32 -1.98 -1.85 12.21
C GLU A 32 -0.59 -2.50 12.10
N VAL A 33 -0.24 -2.88 10.86
CA VAL A 33 1.06 -3.46 10.51
C VAL A 33 1.63 -2.66 9.35
N ARG A 34 2.90 -2.28 9.44
CA ARG A 34 3.63 -1.66 8.34
C ARG A 34 4.52 -2.70 7.67
N ILE A 35 4.34 -2.87 6.37
CA ILE A 35 5.00 -3.91 5.57
C ILE A 35 5.93 -3.24 4.57
N GLN A 36 7.17 -3.71 4.49
CA GLN A 36 8.04 -3.41 3.36
C GLN A 36 7.67 -4.31 2.19
N ILE A 37 7.04 -3.74 1.17
CA ILE A 37 6.62 -4.46 -0.03
C ILE A 37 7.84 -4.75 -0.93
N PHE A 38 8.00 -6.02 -1.31
CA PHE A 38 9.04 -6.46 -2.25
C PHE A 38 8.47 -6.71 -3.64
N HIS A 39 7.25 -7.24 -3.72
CA HIS A 39 6.56 -7.55 -4.97
C HIS A 39 5.07 -7.24 -4.83
N THR A 40 4.44 -6.82 -5.93
CA THR A 40 2.98 -6.65 -6.01
C THR A 40 2.47 -7.11 -7.37
N GLY A 41 1.27 -7.68 -7.38
CA GLY A 41 0.49 -7.94 -8.59
C GLY A 41 -0.16 -6.66 -9.14
N VAL A 42 -0.52 -6.69 -10.42
CA VAL A 42 -1.44 -5.74 -11.06
C VAL A 42 -2.63 -6.54 -11.54
N CYS A 43 -3.80 -6.25 -10.97
CA CYS A 43 -5.03 -6.95 -11.25
C CYS A 43 -5.97 -6.10 -12.12
N HIS A 44 -6.95 -6.75 -12.74
CA HIS A 44 -7.99 -6.06 -13.50
C HIS A 44 -8.74 -5.03 -12.64
N THR A 45 -8.95 -5.29 -11.35
CA THR A 45 -9.62 -4.36 -10.43
C THR A 45 -8.83 -3.06 -10.27
N ASP A 46 -7.49 -3.11 -10.22
CA ASP A 46 -6.67 -1.90 -10.15
C ASP A 46 -6.86 -1.05 -11.42
N ALA A 47 -6.86 -1.69 -12.59
CA ALA A 47 -7.10 -1.03 -13.86
C ALA A 47 -8.54 -0.48 -13.98
N TYR A 48 -9.52 -1.18 -13.42
CA TYR A 48 -10.91 -0.75 -13.38
C TYR A 48 -11.07 0.53 -12.55
N THR A 49 -10.49 0.57 -11.35
CA THR A 49 -10.46 1.77 -10.50
C THR A 49 -9.68 2.89 -11.18
N LEU A 50 -8.46 2.63 -11.67
CA LEU A 50 -7.66 3.63 -12.39
C LEU A 50 -8.40 4.23 -13.59
N SER A 51 -9.25 3.45 -14.28
CA SER A 51 -10.01 3.95 -15.43
C SER A 51 -11.11 4.97 -15.08
N GLY A 52 -11.44 5.14 -13.80
CA GLY A 52 -12.55 5.99 -13.32
C GLY A 52 -13.95 5.40 -13.54
N LYS A 53 -14.03 4.12 -13.94
CA LYS A 53 -15.31 3.40 -14.11
C LYS A 53 -15.83 2.83 -12.79
N ASP A 54 -14.95 2.67 -11.82
CA ASP A 54 -15.31 2.29 -10.47
C ASP A 54 -16.02 3.47 -9.78
N PRO A 55 -17.33 3.36 -9.45
CA PRO A 55 -18.05 4.44 -8.79
C PRO A 55 -17.51 4.75 -7.38
N GLU A 56 -16.78 3.82 -6.77
CA GLU A 56 -16.16 4.00 -5.46
C GLU A 56 -14.71 4.52 -5.56
N GLY A 57 -14.19 4.70 -6.78
CA GLY A 57 -12.83 5.18 -7.01
C GLY A 57 -12.62 6.59 -6.48
N ALA A 58 -11.69 6.73 -5.53
CA ALA A 58 -11.29 8.01 -4.95
C ALA A 58 -9.83 8.31 -5.29
N PHE A 59 -9.54 9.56 -5.71
CA PHE A 59 -8.20 10.01 -6.09
C PHE A 59 -7.80 11.25 -5.28
N PRO A 60 -6.51 11.47 -4.97
CA PRO A 60 -5.37 10.63 -5.34
C PRO A 60 -5.28 9.33 -4.53
N VAL A 61 -4.75 8.28 -5.14
CA VAL A 61 -4.65 6.95 -4.51
C VAL A 61 -3.40 6.17 -4.96
N ILE A 62 -2.84 5.39 -4.03
CA ILE A 62 -1.87 4.33 -4.34
C ILE A 62 -2.67 3.03 -4.46
N LEU A 63 -2.75 2.49 -5.68
CA LEU A 63 -3.46 1.26 -6.00
C LEU A 63 -2.63 0.02 -5.60
N GLY A 64 -3.15 -1.17 -5.91
CA GLY A 64 -2.49 -2.45 -5.64
C GLY A 64 -3.02 -3.08 -4.36
N HIS A 65 -3.51 -4.31 -4.51
CA HIS A 65 -4.10 -5.11 -3.43
C HIS A 65 -3.53 -6.52 -3.37
N GLU A 66 -2.40 -6.79 -4.04
CA GLU A 66 -1.80 -8.12 -4.14
C GLU A 66 -0.30 -8.06 -3.80
N GLY A 67 0.02 -7.64 -2.57
CA GLY A 67 1.39 -7.36 -2.13
C GLY A 67 2.02 -8.49 -1.31
N ALA A 68 3.31 -8.75 -1.53
CA ALA A 68 4.11 -9.65 -0.72
C ALA A 68 5.34 -8.93 -0.17
N GLY A 69 5.63 -9.13 1.11
CA GLY A 69 6.73 -8.43 1.75
C GLY A 69 7.08 -8.92 3.14
N ILE A 70 7.86 -8.10 3.84
CA ILE A 70 8.32 -8.36 5.21
C ILE A 70 7.67 -7.34 6.15
N VAL A 71 7.19 -7.80 7.30
CA VAL A 71 6.73 -6.91 8.37
C VAL A 71 7.92 -6.06 8.84
N GLU A 72 7.82 -4.75 8.66
CA GLU A 72 8.84 -3.79 9.13
C GLU A 72 8.54 -3.40 10.59
N SER A 73 7.28 -3.08 10.88
CA SER A 73 6.84 -2.74 12.24
C SER A 73 5.37 -3.09 12.48
N VAL A 74 5.01 -3.20 13.76
CA VAL A 74 3.64 -3.45 14.22
C VAL A 74 3.24 -2.40 15.25
N GLY A 75 1.97 -2.03 15.24
CA GLY A 75 1.41 -1.15 16.25
C GLY A 75 0.95 -1.88 17.51
N GLU A 76 0.45 -1.11 18.48
CA GLU A 76 -0.03 -1.64 19.76
C GLU A 76 -1.15 -2.68 19.55
N GLY A 77 -1.12 -3.77 20.33
CA GLY A 77 -2.15 -4.81 20.31
C GLY A 77 -2.05 -5.82 19.15
N VAL A 78 -1.13 -5.66 18.21
CA VAL A 78 -0.81 -6.71 17.23
C VAL A 78 -0.02 -7.82 17.91
N THR A 79 -0.51 -9.06 17.80
CA THR A 79 0.08 -10.24 18.50
C THR A 79 0.30 -11.44 17.58
N ASN A 80 -0.26 -11.41 16.37
CA ASN A 80 -0.25 -12.51 15.42
C ASN A 80 0.87 -12.45 14.38
N VAL A 81 1.56 -11.31 14.26
CA VAL A 81 2.75 -11.11 13.43
C VAL A 81 3.76 -10.24 14.17
N LYS A 82 5.03 -10.31 13.76
CA LYS A 82 6.12 -9.48 14.31
C LYS A 82 7.08 -9.02 13.20
N PRO A 83 7.90 -7.98 13.46
CA PRO A 83 8.94 -7.57 12.53
C PRO A 83 9.81 -8.74 12.05
N GLY A 84 10.07 -8.80 10.75
CA GLY A 84 10.82 -9.88 10.09
C GLY A 84 9.97 -11.03 9.55
N ASP A 85 8.68 -11.11 9.88
CA ASP A 85 7.80 -12.13 9.30
C ASP A 85 7.52 -11.85 7.82
N THR A 86 7.56 -12.89 6.99
CA THR A 86 7.08 -12.83 5.61
C THR A 86 5.57 -12.90 5.56
N VAL A 87 4.94 -11.92 4.91
CA VAL A 87 3.48 -11.78 4.85
C VAL A 87 3.01 -11.49 3.44
N VAL A 88 1.74 -11.82 3.19
CA VAL A 88 1.00 -11.46 1.99
C VAL A 88 -0.17 -10.59 2.41
N ALA A 89 -0.30 -9.42 1.78
CA ALA A 89 -1.47 -8.56 1.85
C ALA A 89 -2.26 -8.78 0.55
N LEU A 90 -3.42 -9.42 0.68
CA LEU A 90 -4.32 -9.79 -0.41
C LEU A 90 -5.75 -9.36 -0.07
#